data_AF-A0A2M6VUH8-F1
#
_entry.id   AF-A0A2M6VUH8-F1
#
_cell.length_a   1.000
_cell.length_b   1.000
_cell.length_c   1.000
_cell.angle_alpha   90.00
_cell.angle_beta   90.00
_cell.angle_gamma   90.00
#
_symmetry.space_group_name_H-M   'P 1'
#
loop_
_entity.id
_entity.type
_entity.pdbx_description
1 polymer ?
#
loop_
_entity_poly.entity_id
_entity_poly.type
_entity_poly.pdbx_seq_one_letter_code
_entity_poly.pdbx_strand_id
1 'polypeptide(L)' 'MVFQCLPHTLGWAAPRWRVLDAAHQKRNLAEYEGFLDIEESMVLELVGLVRDLIDDVEKLVL' A
#
# COMPACT_ATOMS: atom_id res chain seq x y z
N MET A 1 -0.33 -2.73 11.45
CA MET A 1 1.14 -2.91 11.57
C MET A 1 1.66 -3.85 10.48
N VAL A 2 1.31 -3.63 9.21
CA VAL A 2 1.72 -4.53 8.10
C VAL A 2 2.86 -3.92 7.28
N PHE A 3 2.75 -2.64 6.92
CA PHE A 3 3.70 -2.00 5.99
C PHE A 3 4.90 -1.30 6.65
N GLN A 4 4.97 -1.28 7.98
CA GLN A 4 6.07 -0.64 8.74
C GLN A 4 7.40 -1.38 8.63
N CYS A 5 7.42 -2.61 8.10
CA CYS A 5 8.65 -3.33 7.82
C CYS A 5 9.35 -2.82 6.55
N LEU A 6 8.63 -2.21 5.60
CA LEU A 6 9.16 -1.82 4.29
C LEU A 6 10.34 -0.83 4.32
N PRO A 7 10.45 0.11 5.28
CA PRO A 7 11.67 0.90 5.47
C PRO A 7 12.90 0.06 5.82
N HIS A 8 12.71 -1.04 6.54
CA HIS A 8 13.79 -1.89 7.04
C HIS A 8 14.15 -3.02 6.07
N THR A 9 13.22 -3.44 5.22
CA THR A 9 13.45 -4.51 4.23
C THR A 9 13.79 -3.96 2.85
N LEU A 10 12.97 -3.05 2.32
CA LEU A 10 13.11 -2.50 0.96
C LEU A 10 13.69 -1.07 0.93
N GLY A 11 13.97 -0.48 2.10
CA GLY A 11 14.42 0.92 2.17
C GLY A 11 13.34 1.93 1.77
N TRP A 12 12.07 1.53 1.74
CA TRP A 12 10.99 2.39 1.29
C TRP A 12 10.74 3.56 2.24
N ALA A 13 10.74 4.78 1.69
CA ALA A 13 10.42 5.98 2.45
C ALA A 13 8.97 5.98 2.95
N ALA A 14 8.74 6.64 4.08
CA ALA A 14 7.43 6.67 4.74
C ALA A 14 6.24 7.11 3.87
N PRO A 15 6.37 8.11 2.98
CA PRO A 15 5.28 8.48 2.08
C PRO A 15 4.80 7.34 1.19
N ARG A 16 5.69 6.47 0.68
CA ARG A 16 5.30 5.35 -0.19
C ARG A 16 4.46 4.34 0.58
N TRP A 17 4.99 3.74 1.65
CA TRP A 17 4.26 2.65 2.31
C TRP A 17 2.99 3.11 3.05
N ARG A 18 2.86 4.41 3.37
CA ARG A 18 1.63 4.98 3.96
C ARG A 18 0.43 4.93 3.01
N VAL A 19 0.64 4.96 1.69
CA VAL A 19 -0.45 4.79 0.72
C VAL A 19 -1.07 3.41 0.86
N LEU A 20 -0.24 2.37 1.03
CA LEU A 20 -0.71 1.00 1.27
C LEU A 20 -1.49 0.89 2.59
N ASP A 21 -1.01 1.55 3.64
CA ASP A 21 -1.68 1.56 4.96
C ASP A 21 -3.03 2.28 4.90
N ALA A 22 -3.10 3.42 4.20
CA ALA A 22 -4.33 4.17 3.99
C ALA A 22 -5.37 3.38 3.17
N ALA A 23 -4.91 2.71 2.10
CA ALA A 23 -5.77 1.82 1.31
C ALA A 23 -6.32 0.67 2.15
N HIS A 24 -5.47 0.06 2.98
CA HIS A 24 -5.88 -0.99 3.91
C HIS A 24 -6.92 -0.49 4.93
N GLN A 25 -6.73 0.70 5.51
CA GLN A 25 -7.70 1.32 6.41
C GLN A 25 -9.05 1.58 5.73
N LYS A 26 -9.05 2.12 4.50
CA LYS A 26 -10.27 2.38 3.74
C LYS A 26 -11.02 1.10 3.38
N ARG A 27 -10.31 0.03 2.99
CA ARG A 27 -10.92 -1.30 2.79
C ARG A 27 -11.58 -1.79 4.08
N ASN A 28 -10.91 -1.65 5.23
CA ASN A 28 -11.48 -2.08 6.51
C ASN A 28 -12.73 -1.28 6.86
N LEU A 29 -12.74 0.05 6.67
CA LEU A 29 -13.93 0.88 6.89
C LEU A 29 -15.09 0.46 5.98
N ALA A 30 -14.82 0.19 4.70
CA ALA A 30 -15.85 -0.27 3.78
C ALA A 30 -16.40 -1.66 4.16
N GLU A 31 -15.52 -2.59 4.55
CA GLU A 31 -15.87 -3.97 4.88
C GLU A 31 -16.59 -4.10 6.23
N TYR A 32 -16.11 -3.40 7.26
CA TYR A 32 -16.60 -3.55 8.63
C TYR A 32 -17.64 -2.50 9.04
N GLU A 33 -17.54 -1.27 8.51
CA GLU A 33 -18.43 -0.15 8.88
C GLU A 33 -19.40 0.22 7.73
N GLY A 34 -19.27 -0.41 6.56
CA GLY A 34 -20.10 -0.09 5.38
C GLY A 34 -19.83 1.29 4.78
N PHE A 35 -18.79 1.98 5.22
CA PHE A 35 -18.44 3.31 4.74
C PHE A 35 -17.53 3.23 3.51
N LEU A 36 -18.10 3.48 2.34
CA LEU A 36 -17.38 3.49 1.08
C LEU A 36 -17.04 4.93 0.66
N ASP A 37 -15.79 5.31 0.88
CA ASP A 37 -15.20 6.57 0.42
C ASP A 37 -13.89 6.28 -0.31
N ILE A 38 -13.99 6.00 -1.61
CA ILE A 38 -12.87 5.61 -2.46
C ILE A 38 -12.95 6.40 -3.77
N GLU A 39 -11.86 7.08 -4.11
CA GLU A 39 -11.69 7.75 -5.40
C GLU A 39 -10.97 6.84 -6.39
N GLU A 40 -11.31 6.92 -7.67
CA GLU A 40 -10.63 6.16 -8.73
C GLU A 40 -9.13 6.50 -8.81
N SER A 41 -8.78 7.77 -8.61
CA SER A 41 -7.39 8.27 -8.53
C SER A 41 -6.55 7.50 -7.50
N MET A 42 -7.11 7.24 -6.32
CA MET A 42 -6.48 6.50 -5.23
C MET A 42 -6.28 5.03 -5.59
N VAL A 43 -7.24 4.42 -6.30
CA VAL A 43 -7.12 3.04 -6.77
C VAL A 43 -6.00 2.93 -7.80
N LEU A 44 -5.93 3.88 -8.74
CA LEU A 44 -4.87 3.92 -9.76
C LEU A 44 -3.48 4.11 -9.12
N GLU A 45 -3.36 5.00 -8.13
CA GLU A 45 -2.13 5.20 -7.36
C GLU A 45 -1.73 3.93 -6.61
N LEU A 46 -2.67 3.28 -5.94
CA LEU A 46 -2.43 2.03 -5.23
C LEU A 46 -1.94 0.92 -6.15
N VAL A 47 -2.56 0.75 -7.32
CA VAL A 47 -2.15 -0.26 -8.31
C VAL A 47 -0.72 0.00 -8.80
N GLY A 48 -0.38 1.25 -9.10
CA GLY A 48 0.98 1.63 -9.48
C GLY A 48 1.99 1.29 -8.38
N LEU A 49 1.69 1.66 -7.14
CA LEU A 49 2.58 1.43 -6.02
C LEU A 49 2.74 -0.06 -5.67
N VAL A 50 1.69 -0.87 -5.82
CA VAL A 50 1.78 -2.32 -5.62
C VAL A 50 2.66 -2.99 -6.67
N ARG A 51 2.66 -2.49 -7.92
CA ARG A 51 3.61 -2.98 -8.94
C ARG A 51 5.05 -2.68 -8.55
N ASP A 52 5.34 -1.45 -8.12
CA ASP A 52 6.67 -1.10 -7.62
C ASP A 52 7.11 -1.98 -6.44
N LEU A 53 6.17 -2.30 -5.53
CA LEU A 53 6.43 -3.17 -4.38
C LEU A 53 6.87 -4.56 -4.84
N ILE A 54 6.15 -5.14 -5.80
CA ILE A 54 6.46 -6.46 -6.35
C ILE A 54 7.83 -6.43 -7.02
N ASP A 55 8.08 -5.46 -7.90
CA ASP A 55 9.35 -5.32 -8.61
C ASP A 55 10.55 -5.17 -7.65
N ASP A 56 10.40 -4.40 -6.58
CA ASP A 56 11.46 -4.20 -5.58
C ASP A 56 11.69 -5.45 -4.72
N VAL A 57 10.64 -6.21 -4.41
CA VAL A 57 10.76 -7.51 -3.71
C VAL A 57 11.45 -8.54 -4.59
N GLU A 58 11.11 -8.61 -5.88
CA GLU A 58 11.73 -9.55 -6.82
C GLU A 58 13.24 -9.34 -6.94
N LYS A 59 13.70 -8.08 -6.91
CA LYS A 59 15.13 -7.73 -6.90
C LYS A 59 15.90 -8.21 -5.67
N LEU A 60 15.22 -8.53 -4.56
CA LEU A 60 15.88 -9.08 -3.36
C LEU A 60 16.20 -10.58 -3.47
N VAL A 61 15.56 -11.28 -4.41
CA VAL A 61 15.68 -12.74 -4.57
C VAL A 61 16.67 -13.10 -5.69
N LEU A 62 17.05 -12.12 -6.52
CA LEU A 62 18.07 -12.21 -7.58
C LEU A 62 19.45 -11.78 -7.07
#